data_AF-A0A0F9HPS1-F1
#
_entry.id   AF-A0A0F9HPS1-F1
#
_cell.length_a   1.000
_cell.length_b   1.000
_cell.length_c   1.000
_cell.angle_alpha   90.00
_cell.angle_beta   90.00
_cell.angle_gamma   90.00
#
_symmetry.space_group_name_H-M   'P 1'
#
loop_
_entity.id
_entity.type
_entity.pdbx_description
1 polymer ?
#
loop_
_entity_poly.entity_id
_entity_poly.type
_entity_poly.pdbx_seq_one_letter_code
_entity_poly.pdbx_strand_id
1 'polypeptide(L)'
;MPGLILAAPASGAGKTTLTLALLRALRRRGLDVRGAKSGPDYIDPAFHQAASGAPCLNLDAWAMPPHRLIARASGPGLLLIEGAMGLFDGAPPDGRGATADLARLFNLPVVLIVDAARMAQSVAPLVAGFARHDPKVRIGGIILNRVGSDRHARMLKRVLDPLGLPVLGAVPRDPGLARPSRHLGLVQAKEDPALDPFLDRAADVIEASLDLDALCALGRPLPVPSRSVHRRPPAQTIAVACDLAFSFGYPHLMAEWQAAGAELRPFSPLADMAPPKADLIYLPGGYPELHANRLASNRRFLDGLRKAAADTDIHGECGGYM
;
A
#
# COMPACT_ATOMS: atom_id res chain seq x y z
N MET A 1 -9.80 15.86 7.74
CA MET A 1 -9.95 15.35 6.35
C MET A 1 -10.44 13.92 6.40
N PRO A 2 -11.36 13.50 5.53
CA PRO A 2 -11.98 12.18 5.61
C PRO A 2 -11.02 11.08 5.15
N GLY A 3 -11.11 9.91 5.78
CA GLY A 3 -10.48 8.69 5.33
C GLY A 3 -11.38 7.48 5.51
N LEU A 4 -11.04 6.39 4.85
CA LEU A 4 -11.63 5.07 5.05
C LEU A 4 -10.60 3.98 4.72
N ILE A 5 -10.84 2.78 5.24
CA ILE A 5 -9.96 1.63 5.07
C ILE A 5 -10.62 0.61 4.14
N LEU A 6 -9.88 0.10 3.16
CA LEU A 6 -10.25 -1.02 2.32
C LEU A 6 -9.55 -2.27 2.86
N ALA A 7 -10.30 -3.19 3.47
CA ALA A 7 -9.75 -4.43 4.02
C ALA A 7 -10.53 -5.64 3.51
N ALA A 8 -10.09 -6.85 3.86
CA ALA A 8 -10.73 -8.09 3.47
C ALA A 8 -10.56 -9.15 4.56
N PRO A 9 -11.35 -10.22 4.54
CA PRO A 9 -11.16 -11.35 5.45
C PRO A 9 -9.80 -12.03 5.34
N ALA A 10 -9.19 -12.01 4.14
CA ALA A 10 -7.91 -12.66 3.86
C ALA A 10 -7.20 -12.01 2.67
N SER A 11 -5.94 -12.41 2.46
CA SER A 11 -5.20 -12.16 1.22
C SER A 11 -5.90 -12.76 -0.01
N GLY A 12 -5.61 -12.22 -1.20
CA GLY A 12 -6.15 -12.75 -2.46
C GLY A 12 -7.60 -12.36 -2.78
N ALA A 13 -8.32 -11.67 -1.87
CA ALA A 13 -9.69 -11.20 -2.11
C ALA A 13 -9.86 -10.11 -3.19
N GLY A 14 -8.75 -9.66 -3.79
CA GLY A 14 -8.73 -8.62 -4.83
C GLY A 14 -8.67 -7.18 -4.30
N LYS A 15 -8.31 -6.99 -3.02
CA LYS A 15 -8.18 -5.67 -2.39
C LYS A 15 -7.38 -4.69 -3.24
N THR A 16 -6.14 -5.05 -3.60
CA THR A 16 -5.23 -4.18 -4.34
C THR A 16 -5.81 -3.72 -5.66
N THR A 17 -6.34 -4.64 -6.48
CA THR A 17 -7.03 -4.29 -7.74
C THR A 17 -8.19 -3.31 -7.51
N LEU A 18 -9.03 -3.57 -6.50
CA LEU A 18 -10.17 -2.73 -6.19
C LEU A 18 -9.72 -1.35 -5.64
N THR A 19 -8.68 -1.29 -4.82
CA THR A 19 -8.11 -0.02 -4.36
C THR A 19 -7.61 0.82 -5.53
N LEU A 20 -6.81 0.23 -6.42
CA LEU A 20 -6.27 0.93 -7.58
C LEU A 20 -7.39 1.45 -8.49
N ALA A 21 -8.40 0.63 -8.74
CA ALA A 21 -9.55 0.99 -9.53
C ALA A 21 -10.37 2.14 -8.89
N LEU A 22 -10.58 2.09 -7.56
CA LEU A 22 -11.24 3.15 -6.80
C LEU A 22 -10.44 4.46 -6.85
N LEU A 23 -9.13 4.40 -6.63
CA LEU A 23 -8.25 5.57 -6.72
C LEU A 23 -8.32 6.22 -8.11
N ARG A 24 -8.27 5.40 -9.17
CA ARG A 24 -8.35 5.89 -10.56
C ARG A 24 -9.73 6.48 -10.87
N ALA A 25 -10.83 5.81 -10.48
CA ALA A 25 -12.19 6.28 -10.69
C ALA A 25 -12.45 7.62 -9.99
N LEU A 26 -12.07 7.74 -8.71
CA LEU A 26 -12.26 8.98 -7.95
C LEU A 26 -11.41 10.13 -8.50
N ARG A 27 -10.18 9.85 -8.93
CA ARG A 27 -9.34 10.84 -9.64
C ARG A 27 -10.00 11.34 -10.93
N ARG A 28 -10.55 10.43 -11.75
CA ARG A 28 -11.26 10.79 -13.00
C ARG A 28 -12.50 11.64 -12.74
N ARG A 29 -13.17 11.46 -11.61
CA ARG A 29 -14.26 12.33 -11.14
C ARG A 29 -13.79 13.70 -10.62
N GLY A 30 -12.49 14.00 -10.67
CA GLY A 30 -11.92 15.25 -10.20
C GLY A 30 -11.84 15.37 -8.67
N LEU A 31 -11.99 14.26 -7.94
CA LEU A 31 -11.83 14.26 -6.49
C LEU A 31 -10.35 14.21 -6.12
N ASP A 32 -9.98 15.04 -5.14
CA ASP A 32 -8.67 14.94 -4.50
C ASP A 32 -8.65 13.66 -3.64
N VAL A 33 -7.97 12.63 -4.13
CA VAL A 33 -7.89 11.31 -3.52
C VAL A 33 -6.43 10.86 -3.48
N ARG A 34 -6.04 10.21 -2.39
CA ARG A 34 -4.71 9.64 -2.24
C ARG A 34 -4.77 8.28 -1.57
N GLY A 35 -3.81 7.45 -1.94
CA GLY A 35 -3.63 6.11 -1.38
C GLY A 35 -2.75 6.12 -0.12
N ALA A 36 -3.01 5.16 0.75
CA ALA A 36 -2.02 4.68 1.70
C ALA A 36 -2.06 3.16 1.75
N LYS A 37 -0.92 2.56 2.03
CA LYS A 37 -0.76 1.12 2.24
C LYS A 37 -0.46 0.86 3.72
N SER A 38 -1.22 -0.03 4.33
CA SER A 38 -0.93 -0.53 5.67
C SER A 38 0.33 -1.39 5.62
N GLY A 39 1.26 -1.14 6.55
CA GLY A 39 2.50 -1.91 6.69
C GLY A 39 3.67 -1.43 5.81
N PRO A 40 4.80 -2.15 5.88
CA PRO A 40 6.03 -1.85 5.14
C PRO A 40 5.97 -2.41 3.71
N ASP A 41 5.39 -1.64 2.78
CA ASP A 41 5.24 -2.04 1.37
C ASP A 41 6.03 -1.11 0.44
N TYR A 42 6.65 -1.65 -0.61
CA TYR A 42 7.46 -0.87 -1.56
C TYR A 42 6.88 -0.87 -2.97
N ILE A 43 5.88 -1.72 -3.20
CA ILE A 43 5.38 -2.09 -4.52
C ILE A 43 4.02 -1.44 -4.73
N ASP A 44 3.05 -1.73 -3.86
CA ASP A 44 1.69 -1.20 -3.93
C ASP A 44 1.67 0.34 -3.92
N PRO A 45 2.51 1.06 -3.14
CA PRO A 45 2.54 2.51 -3.17
C PRO A 45 2.82 3.11 -4.55
N ALA A 46 3.68 2.49 -5.35
CA ALA A 46 3.97 2.96 -6.70
C ALA A 46 2.74 2.85 -7.62
N PHE A 47 1.99 1.75 -7.50
CA PHE A 47 0.74 1.56 -8.25
C PHE A 47 -0.37 2.50 -7.77
N HIS A 48 -0.49 2.72 -6.46
CA HIS A 48 -1.43 3.70 -5.90
C HIS A 48 -1.14 5.11 -6.41
N GLN A 49 0.15 5.48 -6.51
CA GLN A 49 0.55 6.76 -7.05
C GLN A 49 0.21 6.89 -8.54
N ALA A 50 0.41 5.84 -9.34
CA ALA A 50 -0.02 5.84 -10.74
C ALA A 50 -1.56 6.00 -10.87
N ALA A 51 -2.32 5.28 -10.03
CA ALA A 51 -3.79 5.33 -10.03
C ALA A 51 -4.35 6.69 -9.62
N SER A 52 -3.89 7.22 -8.48
CA SER A 52 -4.41 8.46 -7.89
C SER A 52 -3.76 9.73 -8.45
N GLY A 53 -2.55 9.65 -8.99
CA GLY A 53 -1.75 10.82 -9.35
C GLY A 53 -1.15 11.56 -8.15
N ALA A 54 -1.36 11.07 -6.93
CA ALA A 54 -0.84 11.63 -5.69
C ALA A 54 0.13 10.64 -5.01
N PRO A 55 1.11 11.11 -4.21
CA PRO A 55 1.99 10.21 -3.46
C PRO A 55 1.19 9.24 -2.57
N CYS A 56 1.56 7.96 -2.63
CA CYS A 56 1.04 6.96 -1.70
C CYS A 56 1.93 6.87 -0.45
N LEU A 57 1.29 6.67 0.70
CA LEU A 57 1.95 6.63 1.99
C LEU A 57 2.01 5.20 2.54
N ASN A 58 3.09 4.86 3.24
CA ASN A 58 3.08 3.71 4.14
C ASN A 58 2.61 4.13 5.52
N LEU A 59 1.70 3.34 6.07
CA LEU A 59 1.17 3.45 7.43
C LEU A 59 1.42 2.13 8.15
N ASP A 60 2.60 2.00 8.74
CA ASP A 60 3.01 0.76 9.39
C ASP A 60 2.70 0.80 10.89
N ALA A 61 1.60 0.17 11.30
CA ALA A 61 1.19 0.08 12.70
C ALA A 61 2.10 -0.79 13.57
N TRP A 62 3.00 -1.59 12.98
CA TRP A 62 4.01 -2.34 13.71
C TRP A 62 5.22 -1.46 14.04
N ALA A 63 5.78 -0.79 13.04
CA ALA A 63 7.04 -0.05 13.19
C ALA A 63 6.87 1.43 13.58
N MET A 64 5.73 2.05 13.29
CA MET A 64 5.50 3.46 13.53
C MET A 64 4.68 3.71 14.80
N PRO A 65 5.12 4.62 15.69
CA PRO A 65 4.30 5.01 16.84
C PRO A 65 3.07 5.83 16.40
N PRO A 66 1.97 5.83 17.18
CA PRO A 66 0.71 6.48 16.84
C PRO A 66 0.80 7.92 16.32
N HIS A 67 1.59 8.77 16.99
CA HIS A 67 1.74 10.18 16.59
C HIS A 67 2.34 10.35 15.19
N ARG A 68 3.19 9.40 14.75
CA ARG A 68 3.77 9.41 13.41
C ARG A 68 2.74 8.97 12.38
N LEU A 69 1.99 7.90 12.66
CA LEU A 69 0.90 7.45 11.79
C LEU A 69 -0.12 8.58 11.54
N ILE A 70 -0.51 9.32 12.58
CA ILE A 70 -1.41 10.48 12.47
C ILE A 70 -0.80 11.61 11.64
N ALA A 71 0.46 11.98 11.92
CA ALA A 71 1.15 12.99 11.14
C ALA A 71 1.30 12.60 9.66
N ARG A 72 1.61 11.33 9.37
CA ARG A 72 1.73 10.83 7.99
C ARG A 72 0.39 10.78 7.28
N ALA A 73 -0.65 10.32 7.95
CA ALA A 73 -1.99 10.24 7.37
C ALA A 73 -2.60 11.62 7.11
N SER A 74 -2.05 12.70 7.68
CA SER A 74 -2.52 14.07 7.44
C SER A 74 -2.22 14.54 6.01
N GLY A 75 -3.05 15.43 5.49
CA GLY A 75 -2.93 15.97 4.13
C GLY A 75 -4.28 16.06 3.41
N PRO A 76 -4.38 16.84 2.34
CA PRO A 76 -5.64 17.13 1.66
C PRO A 76 -6.26 15.88 1.02
N GLY A 77 -7.51 16.03 0.59
CA GLY A 77 -8.26 14.97 -0.09
C GLY A 77 -8.78 13.83 0.80
N LEU A 78 -9.46 12.90 0.14
CA LEU A 78 -9.93 11.63 0.70
C LEU A 78 -8.75 10.65 0.77
N LEU A 79 -8.49 10.10 1.96
CA LEU A 79 -7.49 9.06 2.14
C LEU A 79 -8.11 7.66 2.05
N LEU A 80 -7.70 6.88 1.06
CA LEU A 80 -8.03 5.46 0.97
C LEU A 80 -6.86 4.62 1.47
N ILE A 81 -7.04 3.93 2.60
CA ILE A 81 -6.01 3.06 3.17
C ILE A 81 -6.28 1.62 2.74
N GLU A 82 -5.39 1.03 1.94
CA GLU A 82 -5.41 -0.40 1.65
C GLU A 82 -4.80 -1.20 2.80
N GLY A 83 -5.56 -2.16 3.32
CA GLY A 83 -5.08 -3.11 4.29
C GLY A 83 -4.08 -4.11 3.72
N ALA A 84 -3.02 -4.41 4.48
CA ALA A 84 -2.19 -5.59 4.26
C ALA A 84 -2.92 -6.83 4.79
N MET A 85 -2.66 -7.98 4.16
CA MET A 85 -3.21 -9.29 4.58
C MET A 85 -4.73 -9.27 4.84
N GLY A 86 -5.26 -10.04 5.79
CA GLY A 86 -6.62 -9.88 6.30
C GLY A 86 -6.73 -8.73 7.31
N LEU A 87 -7.96 -8.24 7.54
CA LEU A 87 -8.24 -7.09 8.43
C LEU A 87 -7.60 -7.23 9.82
N PHE A 88 -7.65 -8.44 10.40
CA PHE A 88 -7.15 -8.74 11.74
C PHE A 88 -5.83 -9.52 11.72
N ASP A 89 -5.21 -9.72 10.56
CA ASP A 89 -3.96 -10.46 10.44
C ASP A 89 -2.78 -9.51 10.67
N GLY A 90 -2.09 -9.68 11.80
CA GLY A 90 -0.87 -8.95 12.14
C GLY A 90 0.28 -9.88 12.48
N ALA A 91 1.42 -9.31 12.85
CA ALA A 91 2.61 -10.07 13.17
C ALA A 91 2.47 -10.85 14.50
N PRO A 92 2.99 -12.08 14.58
CA PRO A 92 2.97 -12.88 15.80
C PRO A 92 3.86 -12.26 16.90
N PRO A 93 3.61 -12.58 18.19
CA PRO A 93 2.56 -13.47 18.69
C PRO A 93 1.19 -12.78 18.85
N ASP A 94 1.15 -11.46 19.01
CA ASP A 94 -0.05 -10.74 19.45
C ASP A 94 -0.89 -10.13 18.32
N GLY A 95 -0.54 -10.38 17.06
CA GLY A 95 -1.24 -9.82 15.91
C GLY A 95 -1.10 -8.30 15.76
N ARG A 96 -0.02 -7.71 16.29
CA ARG A 96 0.26 -6.27 16.12
C ARG A 96 0.59 -5.92 14.67
N GLY A 97 0.31 -4.68 14.28
CA GLY A 97 0.56 -4.21 12.92
C GLY A 97 -0.54 -4.59 11.94
N ALA A 98 -1.66 -5.14 12.42
CA ALA A 98 -2.79 -5.48 11.58
C ALA A 98 -3.46 -4.20 11.04
N THR A 99 -4.18 -4.34 9.93
CA THR A 99 -4.99 -3.23 9.39
C THR A 99 -6.00 -2.70 10.42
N ALA A 100 -6.51 -3.59 11.30
CA ALA A 100 -7.37 -3.24 12.42
C ALA A 100 -6.74 -2.23 13.40
N ASP A 101 -5.41 -2.22 13.58
CA ASP A 101 -4.74 -1.25 14.45
C ASP A 101 -4.88 0.17 13.91
N LEU A 102 -4.79 0.34 12.58
CA LEU A 102 -5.04 1.63 11.92
C LEU A 102 -6.52 2.03 12.03
N ALA A 103 -7.45 1.08 11.90
CA ALA A 103 -8.88 1.34 12.04
C ALA A 103 -9.22 1.87 13.44
N ARG A 104 -8.67 1.26 14.49
CA ARG A 104 -8.82 1.70 15.88
C ARG A 104 -8.17 3.06 16.10
N LEU A 105 -6.91 3.22 15.66
CA LEU A 105 -6.12 4.43 15.89
C LEU A 105 -6.78 5.66 15.27
N PHE A 106 -7.22 5.54 14.02
CA PHE A 106 -7.81 6.67 13.29
C PHE A 106 -9.32 6.77 13.43
N ASN A 107 -9.98 5.80 14.08
CA ASN A 107 -11.43 5.67 14.14
C ASN A 107 -12.10 5.72 12.75
N LEU A 108 -11.45 5.09 11.76
CA LEU A 108 -11.96 5.06 10.39
C LEU A 108 -12.87 3.86 10.14
N PRO A 109 -13.91 4.02 9.30
CA PRO A 109 -14.68 2.89 8.84
C PRO A 109 -13.84 1.99 7.94
N VAL A 110 -14.08 0.69 8.07
CA VAL A 110 -13.58 -0.33 7.16
C VAL A 110 -14.66 -0.67 6.16
N VAL A 111 -14.34 -0.58 4.87
CA VAL A 111 -15.09 -1.22 3.79
C VAL A 111 -14.52 -2.61 3.60
N LEU A 112 -15.32 -3.62 3.91
CA LEU A 112 -14.92 -5.03 3.84
C LEU A 112 -15.14 -5.57 2.43
N ILE A 113 -14.04 -5.86 1.73
CA ILE A 113 -14.02 -6.49 0.42
C ILE A 113 -14.10 -8.00 0.61
N VAL A 114 -15.17 -8.61 0.10
CA VAL A 114 -15.42 -10.05 0.22
C VAL A 114 -15.32 -10.71 -1.14
N ASP A 115 -14.46 -11.71 -1.28
CA ASP A 115 -14.43 -12.54 -2.49
C ASP A 115 -15.65 -13.46 -2.51
N ALA A 116 -16.62 -13.11 -3.35
CA ALA A 116 -17.86 -13.83 -3.51
C ALA A 116 -17.83 -14.88 -4.63
N ALA A 117 -16.67 -15.13 -5.26
CA ALA A 117 -16.52 -16.03 -6.41
C ALA A 117 -17.16 -17.41 -6.23
N ARG A 118 -17.15 -17.94 -5.00
CA ARG A 118 -17.66 -19.27 -4.63
C ARG A 118 -18.47 -19.22 -3.34
N MET A 119 -19.17 -18.11 -3.09
CA MET A 119 -20.00 -17.94 -1.89
C MET A 119 -21.49 -17.89 -2.23
N ALA A 120 -22.32 -18.21 -1.25
CA ALA A 120 -23.75 -17.99 -1.29
C ALA A 120 -24.19 -17.56 0.12
N GLN A 121 -24.97 -18.38 0.82
CA GLN A 121 -25.43 -18.12 2.19
C GLN A 121 -24.28 -17.86 3.18
N SER A 122 -23.13 -18.51 3.00
CA SER A 122 -21.97 -18.38 3.90
C SER A 122 -21.35 -16.98 3.94
N VAL A 123 -21.71 -16.08 3.02
CA VAL A 123 -21.25 -14.68 3.07
C VAL A 123 -21.77 -13.96 4.32
N ALA A 124 -23.00 -14.27 4.77
CA ALA A 124 -23.59 -13.64 5.95
C ALA A 124 -22.82 -13.94 7.24
N PRO A 125 -22.62 -15.21 7.65
CA PRO A 125 -21.87 -15.50 8.87
C PRO A 125 -20.42 -15.02 8.81
N LEU A 126 -19.79 -15.02 7.62
CA LEU A 126 -18.45 -14.45 7.43
C LEU A 126 -18.43 -12.94 7.76
N VAL A 127 -19.30 -12.16 7.11
CA VAL A 127 -19.38 -10.71 7.33
C VAL A 127 -19.81 -10.39 8.76
N ALA A 128 -20.80 -11.11 9.30
CA ALA A 128 -21.27 -10.94 10.66
C ALA A 128 -20.17 -11.20 11.69
N GLY A 129 -19.34 -12.23 11.47
CA GLY A 129 -18.19 -12.53 12.30
C GLY A 129 -17.19 -11.38 12.32
N PHE A 130 -16.76 -10.89 11.15
CA PHE A 130 -15.83 -9.76 11.06
C PHE A 130 -16.40 -8.47 11.66
N ALA A 131 -17.68 -8.20 11.44
CA ALA A 131 -18.35 -7.01 11.95
C ALA A 131 -18.52 -7.00 13.49
N ARG A 132 -18.56 -8.18 14.11
CA ARG A 132 -18.74 -8.34 15.57
C ARG A 132 -17.47 -8.73 16.31
N HIS A 133 -16.39 -9.03 15.58
CA HIS A 133 -15.15 -9.55 16.15
C HIS A 133 -14.49 -8.58 17.12
N ASP A 134 -14.42 -7.30 16.75
CA ASP A 134 -13.87 -6.23 17.58
C ASP A 134 -14.80 -5.01 17.61
N PRO A 135 -15.36 -4.64 18.78
CA PRO A 135 -16.28 -3.51 18.89
C PRO A 135 -15.64 -2.14 18.60
N LYS A 136 -14.30 -2.04 18.58
CA LYS A 136 -13.56 -0.81 18.23
C LYS A 136 -13.29 -0.68 16.73
N VAL A 137 -13.56 -1.73 15.94
CA VAL A 137 -13.37 -1.71 14.48
C VAL A 137 -14.72 -1.68 13.79
N ARG A 138 -15.06 -0.52 13.21
CA ARG A 138 -16.36 -0.32 12.56
C ARG A 138 -16.32 -0.74 11.10
N ILE A 139 -17.03 -1.82 10.75
CA ILE A 139 -17.34 -2.12 9.34
C ILE A 139 -18.40 -1.12 8.87
N GLY A 140 -18.00 -0.22 7.96
CA GLY A 140 -18.85 0.83 7.43
C GLY A 140 -19.60 0.45 6.16
N GLY A 141 -19.15 -0.58 5.44
CA GLY A 141 -19.79 -1.07 4.23
C GLY A 141 -19.11 -2.31 3.66
N ILE A 142 -19.73 -2.92 2.65
CA ILE A 142 -19.28 -4.16 2.04
C ILE A 142 -19.16 -3.97 0.53
N ILE A 143 -18.06 -4.46 -0.06
CA ILE A 143 -17.94 -4.65 -1.50
C ILE A 143 -17.88 -6.16 -1.78
N LEU A 144 -18.78 -6.64 -2.63
CA LEU A 144 -18.76 -8.02 -3.10
C LEU A 144 -17.90 -8.09 -4.37
N ASN A 145 -16.81 -8.85 -4.34
CA ASN A 145 -15.90 -9.00 -5.47
C ASN A 145 -16.10 -10.34 -6.20
N ARG A 146 -15.76 -10.38 -7.49
CA ARG A 146 -15.81 -11.57 -8.37
C ARG A 146 -17.19 -12.24 -8.43
N VAL A 147 -18.25 -11.44 -8.40
CA VAL A 147 -19.62 -11.93 -8.45
C VAL A 147 -19.93 -12.53 -9.83
N GLY A 148 -20.60 -13.67 -9.85
CA GLY A 148 -20.79 -14.46 -11.07
C GLY A 148 -21.92 -14.01 -12.00
N SER A 149 -22.92 -13.29 -11.49
CA SER A 149 -24.06 -12.78 -12.27
C SER A 149 -24.92 -11.82 -11.42
N ASP A 150 -25.85 -11.10 -12.04
CA ASP A 150 -26.81 -10.25 -11.31
C ASP A 150 -27.73 -11.04 -10.38
N ARG A 151 -28.10 -12.27 -10.78
CA ARG A 151 -28.87 -13.18 -9.90
C ARG A 151 -28.06 -13.51 -8.66
N HIS A 152 -26.77 -13.78 -8.82
CA HIS A 152 -25.86 -14.04 -7.73
C HIS A 152 -25.74 -12.79 -6.83
N ALA A 153 -25.54 -11.60 -7.41
CA ALA A 153 -25.47 -10.35 -6.67
C ALA A 153 -26.74 -10.09 -5.82
N ARG A 154 -27.93 -10.25 -6.40
CA ARG A 154 -29.21 -10.10 -5.68
C ARG A 154 -29.35 -11.08 -4.52
N MET A 155 -28.92 -12.33 -4.72
CA MET A 155 -28.93 -13.33 -3.66
C MET A 155 -28.00 -12.95 -2.51
N LEU A 156 -26.76 -12.57 -2.79
CA LEU A 156 -25.80 -12.15 -1.77
C LEU A 156 -26.29 -10.92 -0.99
N LYS A 157 -26.82 -9.92 -1.70
CA LYS A 157 -27.40 -8.72 -1.08
C LYS A 157 -28.55 -9.06 -0.12
N ARG A 158 -29.48 -9.92 -0.54
CA ARG A 158 -30.60 -10.39 0.31
C ARG A 158 -30.11 -11.11 1.57
N VAL A 159 -29.05 -11.91 1.44
CA VAL A 159 -28.46 -12.64 2.57
C VAL A 159 -27.76 -11.71 3.56
N LEU A 160 -27.20 -10.59 3.08
CA LEU A 160 -26.53 -9.60 3.91
C LEU A 160 -27.47 -8.55 4.52
N ASP A 161 -28.65 -8.34 3.94
CA ASP A 161 -29.64 -7.34 4.37
C ASP A 161 -29.94 -7.37 5.88
N PRO A 162 -30.14 -8.54 6.53
CA PRO A 162 -30.41 -8.60 7.97
C PRO A 162 -29.25 -8.12 8.87
N LEU A 163 -28.04 -7.96 8.32
CA LEU A 163 -26.89 -7.45 9.07
C LEU A 163 -26.94 -5.94 9.25
N GLY A 164 -27.77 -5.22 8.49
CA GLY A 164 -27.88 -3.76 8.54
C GLY A 164 -26.62 -3.02 8.05
N LEU A 165 -25.73 -3.71 7.33
CA LEU A 165 -24.52 -3.15 6.75
C LEU A 165 -24.74 -2.81 5.27
N PRO A 166 -24.37 -1.60 4.81
CA PRO A 166 -24.60 -1.22 3.43
C PRO A 166 -23.70 -2.02 2.48
N VAL A 167 -24.30 -2.64 1.47
CA VAL A 167 -23.57 -3.26 0.36
C VAL A 167 -23.38 -2.19 -0.72
N LEU A 168 -22.16 -1.66 -0.82
CA LEU A 168 -21.80 -0.57 -1.73
C LEU A 168 -21.84 -0.99 -3.21
N GLY A 169 -21.76 -2.29 -3.48
CA GLY A 169 -21.88 -2.81 -4.83
C GLY A 169 -21.36 -4.22 -4.99
N ALA A 170 -21.43 -4.70 -6.22
CA ALA A 170 -21.04 -6.05 -6.60
C ALA A 170 -20.21 -6.00 -7.88
N VAL A 171 -18.90 -6.20 -7.75
CA VAL A 171 -17.97 -6.23 -8.88
C VAL A 171 -18.05 -7.60 -9.55
N PRO A 172 -18.34 -7.67 -10.86
CA PRO A 172 -18.43 -8.93 -11.57
C PRO A 172 -17.06 -9.62 -11.65
N ARG A 173 -17.06 -10.92 -11.88
CA ARG A 173 -15.83 -11.61 -12.29
C ARG A 173 -15.45 -11.15 -13.69
N ASP A 174 -14.41 -10.33 -13.80
CA ASP A 174 -13.84 -9.88 -15.07
C ASP A 174 -12.38 -10.35 -15.19
N PRO A 175 -12.03 -11.18 -16.20
CA PRO A 175 -10.65 -11.55 -16.50
C PRO A 175 -9.73 -10.35 -16.75
N GLY A 176 -10.25 -9.24 -17.25
CA GLY A 176 -9.50 -8.00 -17.46
C GLY A 176 -9.09 -7.30 -16.15
N LEU A 177 -9.65 -7.70 -15.01
CA LEU A 177 -9.19 -7.27 -13.68
C LEU A 177 -8.16 -8.23 -13.07
N ALA A 178 -7.87 -9.35 -13.73
CA ALA A 178 -6.87 -10.30 -13.26
C ALA A 178 -5.49 -9.85 -13.70
N ARG A 179 -4.63 -9.49 -12.74
CA ARG A 179 -3.21 -9.25 -12.98
C ARG A 179 -2.41 -10.32 -12.21
N PRO A 180 -1.55 -11.10 -12.87
CA PRO A 180 -0.77 -12.12 -12.19
C PRO A 180 0.05 -11.49 -11.07
N SER A 181 0.07 -12.12 -9.88
CA SER A 181 0.79 -11.62 -8.70
C SER A 181 2.27 -11.33 -8.97
N ARG A 182 2.88 -12.08 -9.90
CA ARG A 182 4.26 -11.88 -10.36
C ARG A 182 4.47 -10.55 -11.09
N HIS A 183 3.47 -10.00 -11.79
CA HIS A 183 3.60 -8.69 -12.46
C HIS A 183 3.43 -7.51 -11.50
N LEU A 184 2.66 -7.67 -10.44
CA LEU A 184 2.61 -6.65 -9.38
C LEU A 184 3.92 -6.64 -8.61
N GLY A 185 4.50 -7.82 -8.31
CA GLY A 185 5.75 -7.94 -7.57
C GLY A 185 7.00 -7.54 -8.36
N LEU A 186 7.16 -8.07 -9.58
CA LEU A 186 8.44 -8.04 -10.31
C LEU A 186 8.55 -6.93 -11.36
N VAL A 187 7.42 -6.40 -11.86
CA VAL A 187 7.42 -5.31 -12.85
C VAL A 187 7.05 -4.02 -12.13
N GLN A 188 7.98 -3.07 -12.08
CA GLN A 188 7.72 -1.82 -11.38
C GLN A 188 6.62 -1.03 -12.11
N ALA A 189 5.81 -0.28 -11.36
CA ALA A 189 4.75 0.54 -11.94
C ALA A 189 5.25 1.51 -13.04
N LYS A 190 6.52 1.94 -12.93
CA LYS A 190 7.19 2.83 -13.89
C LYS A 190 7.54 2.16 -15.23
N GLU A 191 7.54 0.83 -15.28
CA GLU A 191 8.03 0.05 -16.43
C GLU A 191 6.90 -0.66 -17.18
N ASP A 192 5.66 -0.60 -16.68
CA ASP A 192 4.53 -1.29 -17.29
C ASP A 192 3.72 -0.33 -18.19
N PRO A 193 3.93 -0.33 -19.52
CA PRO A 193 3.14 0.51 -20.43
C PRO A 193 1.66 0.11 -20.47
N ALA A 194 1.30 -1.08 -20.01
CA ALA A 194 -0.09 -1.53 -19.93
C ALA A 194 -0.79 -1.09 -18.64
N LEU A 195 -0.09 -0.42 -17.71
CA LEU A 195 -0.64 -0.02 -16.42
C LEU A 195 -1.78 1.00 -16.56
N ASP A 196 -1.59 2.09 -17.30
CA ASP A 196 -2.63 3.12 -17.46
C ASP A 196 -3.90 2.55 -18.13
N PRO A 197 -3.82 1.82 -19.26
CA PRO A 197 -4.98 1.16 -19.85
C PRO A 197 -5.68 0.18 -18.90
N PHE A 198 -4.91 -0.54 -18.08
CA PHE A 198 -5.47 -1.43 -17.07
C PHE A 198 -6.22 -0.67 -15.97
N LEU A 199 -5.61 0.39 -15.42
CA LEU A 199 -6.24 1.23 -14.39
C LEU A 199 -7.52 1.88 -14.91
N ASP A 200 -7.50 2.32 -16.17
CA ASP A 200 -8.63 2.92 -16.86
C ASP A 200 -9.79 1.94 -17.00
N ARG A 201 -9.53 0.73 -17.51
CA ARG A 201 -10.53 -0.33 -17.56
C ARG A 201 -11.06 -0.69 -16.18
N ALA A 202 -10.18 -0.77 -15.19
CA ALA A 202 -10.55 -1.14 -13.84
C ALA A 202 -11.47 -0.09 -13.20
N ALA A 203 -11.19 1.19 -13.42
CA ALA A 203 -12.06 2.28 -13.02
C ALA A 203 -13.44 2.20 -13.70
N ASP A 204 -13.51 1.92 -15.00
CA ASP A 204 -14.80 1.77 -15.72
C ASP A 204 -15.68 0.69 -15.08
N VAL A 205 -15.08 -0.46 -14.74
CA VAL A 205 -15.80 -1.56 -14.08
C VAL A 205 -16.30 -1.14 -12.69
N ILE A 206 -15.48 -0.45 -11.91
CA ILE A 206 -15.85 0.00 -10.56
C ILE A 206 -16.93 1.07 -10.61
N GLU A 207 -16.86 2.03 -11.53
CA GLU A 207 -17.88 3.07 -11.71
C GLU A 207 -19.24 2.48 -12.09
N ALA A 208 -19.26 1.40 -12.88
CA ALA A 208 -20.49 0.69 -13.23
C ALA A 208 -21.01 -0.24 -12.10
N SER A 209 -20.14 -0.67 -11.18
CA SER A 209 -20.46 -1.73 -10.21
C SER A 209 -20.74 -1.24 -8.79
N LEU A 210 -20.19 -0.08 -8.41
CA LEU A 210 -20.20 0.44 -7.05
C LEU A 210 -20.87 1.82 -6.96
N ASP A 211 -21.57 2.04 -5.84
CA ASP A 211 -22.02 3.36 -5.41
C ASP A 211 -20.84 4.13 -4.79
N LEU A 212 -20.15 4.90 -5.64
CA LEU A 212 -18.97 5.67 -5.23
C LEU A 212 -19.32 6.87 -4.35
N ASP A 213 -20.53 7.41 -4.46
CA ASP A 213 -20.95 8.53 -3.63
C ASP A 213 -21.23 8.04 -2.20
N ALA A 214 -21.91 6.89 -2.06
CA ALA A 214 -22.07 6.22 -0.77
C ALA A 214 -20.71 5.83 -0.16
N LEU A 215 -19.76 5.33 -0.97
CA LEU A 215 -18.42 5.02 -0.51
C LEU A 215 -17.71 6.27 0.04
N CYS A 216 -17.75 7.38 -0.67
CA CYS A 216 -17.13 8.64 -0.22
C CYS A 216 -17.81 9.18 1.04
N ALA A 217 -19.13 9.05 1.15
CA ALA A 217 -19.91 9.48 2.31
C ALA A 217 -19.57 8.71 3.60
N LEU A 218 -18.98 7.50 3.50
CA LEU A 218 -18.48 6.78 4.66
C LEU A 218 -17.28 7.48 5.31
N GLY A 219 -16.51 8.26 4.56
CA GLY A 219 -15.27 8.88 5.01
C GLY A 219 -15.42 9.63 6.34
N ARG A 220 -14.49 9.38 7.28
CA ARG A 220 -14.48 10.03 8.61
C ARG A 220 -13.23 10.86 8.83
N PRO A 221 -13.34 12.00 9.55
CA PRO A 221 -12.19 12.85 9.80
C PRO A 221 -11.08 12.09 10.53
N LEU A 222 -9.87 12.19 10.00
CA LEU A 222 -8.65 11.73 10.67
C LEU A 222 -8.36 12.57 11.94
N PRO A 223 -7.71 11.97 12.96
CA PRO A 223 -7.18 12.72 14.10
C PRO A 223 -6.24 13.84 13.67
N VAL A 224 -6.22 14.93 14.44
CA VAL A 224 -5.31 16.06 14.19
C VAL A 224 -3.92 15.71 14.72
N PRO A 225 -2.85 15.89 13.92
CA PRO A 225 -1.50 15.60 14.37
C PRO A 225 -1.04 16.60 15.43
N SER A 226 -0.34 16.11 16.45
CA SER A 226 0.55 16.96 17.26
C SER A 226 1.83 17.28 16.47
N ARG A 227 2.60 18.27 16.92
CA ARG A 227 3.86 18.65 16.28
C ARG A 227 4.76 17.41 16.11
N SER A 228 5.05 17.06 14.87
CA SER A 228 5.88 15.90 14.57
C SER A 228 7.33 16.17 14.93
N VAL A 229 7.96 15.21 15.62
CA VAL A 229 9.40 15.20 15.83
C VAL A 229 10.01 14.46 14.64
N HIS A 230 10.90 15.11 13.90
CA HIS A 230 11.66 14.47 12.84
C HIS A 230 12.58 13.42 13.46
N ARG A 231 12.72 12.24 12.81
CA ARG A 231 13.74 11.29 13.24
C ARG A 231 15.10 11.92 13.00
N ARG A 232 16.00 11.76 13.96
CA ARG A 232 17.41 12.06 13.72
C ARG A 232 17.89 11.18 12.56
N PRO A 233 18.56 11.75 11.56
CA PRO A 233 19.13 10.96 10.49
C PRO A 233 20.20 10.03 11.07
N PRO A 234 20.41 8.86 10.46
CA PRO A 234 21.42 7.90 10.94
C PRO A 234 22.86 8.43 10.73
N ALA A 235 23.05 9.38 9.82
CA ALA A 235 24.31 10.02 9.48
C ALA A 235 24.05 11.40 8.85
N GLN A 236 25.07 12.26 8.80
CA GLN A 236 24.94 13.60 8.21
C GLN A 236 25.03 13.56 6.68
N THR A 237 25.93 12.75 6.14
CA THR A 237 25.99 12.44 4.71
C THR A 237 25.71 10.96 4.48
N ILE A 238 24.74 10.63 3.62
CA ILE A 238 24.29 9.27 3.37
C ILE A 238 24.36 8.99 1.87
N ALA A 239 25.22 8.05 1.47
CA ALA A 239 25.23 7.53 0.11
C ALA A 239 24.10 6.50 -0.05
N VAL A 240 23.18 6.72 -0.99
CA VAL A 240 21.99 5.88 -1.17
C VAL A 240 22.04 5.22 -2.55
N ALA A 241 22.07 3.90 -2.60
CA ALA A 241 21.89 3.21 -3.88
C ALA A 241 20.46 3.44 -4.40
N CYS A 242 20.34 3.82 -5.67
CA CYS A 242 19.06 4.13 -6.28
C CYS A 242 19.09 3.79 -7.77
N ASP A 243 18.55 2.62 -8.12
CA ASP A 243 18.27 2.18 -9.48
C ASP A 243 17.29 1.00 -9.45
N LEU A 244 17.13 0.29 -10.58
CA LEU A 244 16.20 -0.84 -10.71
C LEU A 244 16.52 -2.02 -9.79
N ALA A 245 17.80 -2.22 -9.42
CA ALA A 245 18.20 -3.28 -8.50
C ALA A 245 17.99 -2.88 -7.03
N PHE A 246 18.01 -1.57 -6.73
CA PHE A 246 17.93 -1.00 -5.38
C PHE A 246 16.83 0.06 -5.30
N SER A 247 15.57 -0.35 -5.54
CA SER A 247 14.41 0.56 -5.66
C SER A 247 13.45 0.52 -4.47
N PHE A 248 13.60 -0.42 -3.52
CA PHE A 248 12.70 -0.61 -2.38
C PHE A 248 13.17 0.20 -1.17
N GLY A 249 13.27 1.51 -1.36
CA GLY A 249 13.47 2.47 -0.28
C GLY A 249 12.15 3.00 0.27
N TYR A 250 12.21 3.63 1.43
CA TYR A 250 11.09 4.39 2.00
C TYR A 250 11.27 5.89 1.74
N PRO A 251 10.61 6.48 0.72
CA PRO A 251 10.81 7.89 0.36
C PRO A 251 10.55 8.83 1.54
N HIS A 252 9.68 8.40 2.44
CA HIS A 252 9.34 9.16 3.60
C HIS A 252 10.42 9.23 4.68
N LEU A 253 11.20 8.17 4.88
CA LEU A 253 12.33 8.20 5.81
C LEU A 253 13.41 9.12 5.26
N MET A 254 13.69 9.01 3.95
CA MET A 254 14.64 9.86 3.24
C MET A 254 14.26 11.35 3.33
N ALA A 255 12.99 11.68 3.06
CA ALA A 255 12.50 13.05 3.17
C ALA A 255 12.61 13.61 4.60
N GLU A 256 12.38 12.76 5.61
CA GLU A 256 12.54 13.16 7.01
C GLU A 256 14.00 13.40 7.40
N TRP A 257 14.93 12.59 6.89
CA TRP A 257 16.37 12.79 7.09
C TRP A 257 16.83 14.10 6.46
N GLN A 258 16.40 14.38 5.23
CA GLN A 258 16.68 15.64 4.54
C GLN A 258 16.11 16.84 5.29
N ALA A 259 14.85 16.75 5.76
CA ALA A 259 14.23 17.80 6.57
C ALA A 259 14.95 18.02 7.92
N ALA A 260 15.62 16.99 8.44
CA ALA A 260 16.48 17.07 9.63
C ALA A 260 17.91 17.55 9.32
N GLY A 261 18.22 17.89 8.08
CA GLY A 261 19.50 18.47 7.64
C GLY A 261 20.50 17.48 7.05
N ALA A 262 20.16 16.20 6.89
CA ALA A 262 21.05 15.24 6.25
C ALA A 262 21.15 15.44 4.73
N GLU A 263 22.33 15.22 4.19
CA GLU A 263 22.59 15.21 2.76
C GLU A 263 22.50 13.78 2.22
N LEU A 264 21.57 13.54 1.29
CA LEU A 264 21.45 12.27 0.58
C LEU A 264 22.18 12.34 -0.76
N ARG A 265 23.11 11.42 -0.99
CA ARG A 265 23.92 11.33 -2.21
C ARG A 265 23.55 10.07 -2.99
N PRO A 266 22.66 10.15 -4.00
CA PRO A 266 22.26 8.98 -4.76
C PRO A 266 23.39 8.47 -5.66
N PHE A 267 23.48 7.15 -5.84
CA PHE A 267 24.35 6.52 -6.85
C PHE A 267 23.68 5.26 -7.42
N SER A 268 24.08 4.84 -8.62
CA SER A 268 23.53 3.65 -9.27
C SER A 268 24.58 2.52 -9.33
N PRO A 269 24.42 1.46 -8.54
CA PRO A 269 25.18 0.22 -8.69
C PRO A 269 25.12 -0.36 -10.11
N LEU A 270 23.96 -0.34 -10.78
CA LEU A 270 23.81 -0.85 -12.16
C LEU A 270 24.59 -0.03 -13.19
N ALA A 271 24.84 1.26 -12.93
CA ALA A 271 25.66 2.12 -13.77
C ALA A 271 27.18 2.03 -13.46
N ASP A 272 27.60 1.05 -12.66
CA ASP A 272 28.99 0.89 -12.19
C ASP A 272 29.52 2.14 -11.48
N MET A 273 28.66 2.81 -10.72
CA MET A 273 29.05 3.92 -9.87
C MET A 273 29.56 3.40 -8.52
N ALA A 274 30.74 3.85 -8.11
CA ALA A 274 31.20 3.69 -6.73
C ALA A 274 30.31 4.52 -5.78
N PRO A 275 30.08 4.07 -4.53
CA PRO A 275 29.43 4.90 -3.54
C PRO A 275 30.23 6.20 -3.34
N PRO A 276 29.58 7.38 -3.36
CA PRO A 276 30.26 8.63 -3.03
C PRO A 276 30.70 8.61 -1.56
N LYS A 277 31.73 9.40 -1.22
CA LYS A 277 32.16 9.56 0.18
C LYS A 277 30.96 10.02 1.02
N ALA A 278 30.69 9.30 2.11
CA ALA A 278 29.58 9.56 3.02
C ALA A 278 29.91 9.00 4.40
N ASP A 279 29.16 9.40 5.42
CA ASP A 279 29.29 8.84 6.78
C ASP A 279 28.53 7.50 6.92
N LEU A 280 27.62 7.21 5.99
CA LEU A 280 26.86 5.96 5.89
C LEU A 280 26.59 5.62 4.42
N ILE A 281 26.71 4.34 4.07
CA ILE A 281 26.21 3.81 2.79
C ILE A 281 24.95 2.99 3.07
N TYR A 282 23.86 3.34 2.39
CA TYR A 282 22.59 2.64 2.45
C TYR A 282 22.27 1.96 1.11
N LEU A 283 22.14 0.64 1.15
CA LEU A 283 21.67 -0.20 0.05
C LEU A 283 20.23 -0.64 0.35
N PRO A 284 19.20 0.06 -0.19
CA PRO A 284 17.81 -0.33 0.02
C PRO A 284 17.51 -1.68 -0.61
N GLY A 285 16.33 -2.23 -0.32
CA GLY A 285 15.88 -3.46 -0.96
C GLY A 285 15.67 -3.31 -2.47
N GLY A 286 15.36 -4.42 -3.11
CA GLY A 286 15.06 -4.50 -4.53
C GLY A 286 15.23 -5.93 -5.01
N TYR A 287 15.44 -6.10 -6.31
CA TYR A 287 15.69 -7.40 -6.92
C TYR A 287 17.08 -7.47 -7.59
N PRO A 288 18.19 -7.29 -6.85
CA PRO A 288 19.52 -7.34 -7.44
C PRO A 288 19.84 -8.69 -8.06
N GLU A 289 19.18 -9.78 -7.65
CA GLU A 289 19.30 -11.11 -8.25
C GLU A 289 18.89 -11.13 -9.73
N LEU A 290 17.94 -10.29 -10.16
CA LEU A 290 17.56 -10.16 -11.58
C LEU A 290 18.67 -9.47 -12.39
N HIS A 291 19.62 -8.84 -11.71
CA HIS A 291 20.74 -8.10 -12.30
C HIS A 291 22.11 -8.65 -11.89
N ALA A 292 22.16 -9.86 -11.31
CA ALA A 292 23.36 -10.42 -10.68
C ALA A 292 24.60 -10.39 -11.59
N ASN A 293 24.46 -10.80 -12.86
CA ASN A 293 25.58 -10.80 -13.82
C ASN A 293 26.15 -9.39 -14.07
N ARG A 294 25.27 -8.39 -14.16
CA ARG A 294 25.67 -6.99 -14.37
C ARG A 294 26.33 -6.44 -13.11
N LEU A 295 25.74 -6.66 -11.94
CA LEU A 295 26.31 -6.21 -10.66
C LEU A 295 27.67 -6.87 -10.38
N ALA A 296 27.82 -8.17 -10.66
CA ALA A 296 29.08 -8.89 -10.48
C ALA A 296 30.21 -8.42 -11.41
N SER A 297 29.86 -7.84 -12.57
CA SER A 297 30.84 -7.28 -13.51
C SER A 297 31.17 -5.80 -13.26
N ASN A 298 30.39 -5.11 -12.42
CA ASN A 298 30.57 -3.71 -12.08
C ASN A 298 31.68 -3.51 -11.04
N ARG A 299 32.93 -3.52 -11.52
CA ARG A 299 34.13 -3.46 -10.68
C ARG A 299 34.26 -2.15 -9.91
N ARG A 300 33.90 -1.01 -10.51
CA ARG A 300 34.03 0.30 -9.82
C ARG A 300 33.08 0.37 -8.63
N PHE A 301 31.86 -0.14 -8.79
CA PHE A 301 30.91 -0.26 -7.69
C PHE A 301 31.45 -1.18 -6.58
N LEU A 302 31.83 -2.43 -6.93
CA LEU A 302 32.26 -3.42 -5.95
C LEU A 302 33.55 -3.03 -5.23
N ASP A 303 34.56 -2.53 -5.96
CA ASP A 303 35.83 -2.11 -5.36
C ASP A 303 35.64 -0.85 -4.51
N GLY A 304 34.77 0.06 -4.94
CA GLY A 304 34.37 1.23 -4.16
C GLY A 304 33.69 0.84 -2.85
N LEU A 305 32.76 -0.11 -2.88
CA LEU A 305 32.06 -0.61 -1.70
C LEU A 305 33.01 -1.31 -0.72
N ARG A 306 33.91 -2.18 -1.22
CA ARG A 306 34.94 -2.86 -0.41
C ARG A 306 35.90 -1.86 0.23
N LYS A 307 36.29 -0.82 -0.51
CA LYS A 307 37.15 0.24 0.02
C LYS A 307 36.45 1.02 1.14
N ALA A 308 35.18 1.39 0.94
CA ALA A 308 34.41 2.11 1.94
C ALA A 308 34.15 1.28 3.21
N ALA A 309 34.03 -0.04 3.09
CA ALA A 309 33.83 -0.93 4.23
C ALA A 309 34.99 -0.91 5.26
N ALA A 310 36.13 -0.31 4.92
CA ALA A 310 37.26 -0.14 5.84
C ALA A 310 37.02 0.96 6.90
N ASP A 311 36.21 1.97 6.59
CA ASP A 311 36.05 3.17 7.42
C ASP A 311 34.63 3.78 7.45
N THR A 312 33.69 3.19 6.71
CA THR A 312 32.31 3.68 6.57
C THR A 312 31.33 2.54 6.85
N ASP A 313 30.31 2.79 7.68
CA ASP A 313 29.25 1.83 7.92
C ASP A 313 28.42 1.60 6.65
N ILE A 314 28.07 0.35 6.39
CA ILE A 314 27.27 -0.07 5.22
C ILE A 314 26.05 -0.83 5.73
N HIS A 315 24.87 -0.33 5.40
CA HIS A 315 23.60 -0.96 5.76
C HIS A 315 22.88 -1.45 4.50
N GLY A 316 22.67 -2.76 4.42
CA GLY A 316 21.92 -3.42 3.35
C GLY A 316 20.60 -4.00 3.85
N GLU A 317 19.50 -3.71 3.15
CA GLU A 317 18.17 -4.21 3.50
C GLU A 317 17.63 -5.17 2.46
N CYS A 318 17.17 -6.35 2.86
CA CYS A 318 16.53 -7.33 1.97
C CYS A 318 17.40 -7.60 0.73
N GLY A 319 16.97 -7.19 -0.47
CA GLY A 319 17.77 -7.25 -1.69
C GLY A 319 19.15 -6.62 -1.52
N GLY A 320 19.24 -5.46 -0.87
CA GLY A 320 20.51 -4.77 -0.66
C GLY A 320 21.49 -5.46 0.30
N TYR A 321 21.06 -6.50 1.01
CA TYR A 321 21.96 -7.37 1.78
C TYR A 321 22.70 -8.39 0.90
N MET A 322 22.14 -8.75 -0.27
CA MET A 322 22.75 -9.67 -1.23
C MET A 322 23.87 -9.00 -2.01
#